data_AF-A0A423T7R7-F1
#
_entry.id   AF-A0A423T7R7-F1
#
_cell.length_a   1.000
_cell.length_b   1.000
_cell.length_c   1.000
_cell.angle_alpha   90.00
_cell.angle_beta   90.00
_cell.angle_gamma   90.00
#
_symmetry.space_group_name_H-M   'P 1'
#
loop_
_entity.id
_entity.type
_entity.pdbx_description
1 polymer ?
#
loop_
_entity_poly.entity_id
_entity_poly.type
_entity_poly.pdbx_seq_one_letter_code
_entity_poly.pdbx_strand_id
1 'polypeptide(L)'
;MRLANGTSCHSDRCSCCVACRPYKCEGTCLGKAENCKSGYKIEENKCLDRDCVCCVPCSVTRKCLEEKGYPERSTIKCKEGYEANAAEADPGCVCCQPSKSRARECGDLCEMKLMKL
;
A
#
# COMPACT_ATOMS: atom_id res chain seq x y z
N MET A 1 7.63 -23.05 18.74
CA MET A 1 8.25 -21.89 18.06
C MET A 1 7.22 -21.31 17.10
N ARG A 2 7.10 -19.97 17.05
CA ARG A 2 6.05 -19.21 16.36
C ARG A 2 6.18 -19.35 14.83
N LEU A 3 5.10 -19.71 14.14
CA LEU A 3 4.91 -19.47 12.72
C LEU A 3 3.47 -18.98 12.52
N ALA A 4 3.30 -17.67 12.42
CA ALA A 4 2.08 -17.06 11.93
C ALA A 4 2.47 -15.93 10.98
N ASN A 5 2.34 -16.18 9.68
CA ASN A 5 1.79 -15.24 8.71
C ASN A 5 1.72 -15.88 7.32
N GLY A 6 0.51 -15.97 6.77
CA GLY A 6 0.30 -16.01 5.32
C GLY A 6 -0.29 -17.28 4.70
N THR A 7 -0.96 -18.16 5.44
CA THR A 7 -1.60 -19.37 4.89
C THR A 7 -3.02 -19.13 4.38
N SER A 8 -3.23 -19.20 3.07
CA SER A 8 -4.55 -19.58 2.54
C SER A 8 -4.65 -21.10 2.48
N CYS A 9 -5.07 -21.69 3.59
CA CYS A 9 -5.50 -23.09 3.65
C CYS A 9 -6.92 -23.18 3.09
N HIS A 10 -7.11 -23.90 1.98
CA HIS A 10 -8.42 -24.26 1.43
C HIS A 10 -8.65 -25.75 1.61
N SER A 11 -8.91 -26.23 2.83
CA SER A 11 -9.57 -27.52 3.10
C SER A 11 -9.77 -27.71 4.60
N ASP A 12 -10.98 -28.11 5.01
CA ASP A 12 -11.30 -28.49 6.40
C ASP A 12 -10.59 -29.79 6.84
N ARG A 13 -9.80 -30.42 5.97
CA ARG A 13 -9.23 -31.78 6.16
C ARG A 13 -7.77 -31.99 5.74
N CYS A 14 -7.04 -30.96 5.29
CA CYS A 14 -5.63 -31.13 4.87
C CYS A 14 -4.66 -30.23 5.65
N SER A 15 -3.66 -30.85 6.26
CA SER A 15 -2.60 -30.24 7.08
C SER A 15 -1.37 -29.77 6.29
N CYS A 16 -1.42 -29.73 4.96
CA CYS A 16 -0.29 -29.37 4.11
C CYS A 16 -0.47 -27.96 3.51
N CYS A 17 -0.44 -26.95 4.36
CA CYS A 17 -0.31 -25.57 3.89
C CYS A 17 1.17 -25.34 3.49
N VAL A 18 1.49 -25.33 2.20
CA VAL A 18 2.85 -24.98 1.72
C VAL A 18 3.11 -23.51 2.07
N ALA A 19 4.16 -23.26 2.84
CA ALA A 19 4.52 -21.89 3.19
C ALA A 19 5.05 -21.16 1.94
N CYS A 20 4.51 -19.98 1.65
CA CYS A 20 4.96 -19.15 0.55
C CYS A 20 6.42 -18.74 0.73
N ARG A 21 7.30 -19.16 -0.18
CA ARG A 21 8.73 -18.85 -0.10
C ARG A 21 9.14 -17.70 -1.03
N PRO A 22 9.94 -16.74 -0.55
CA PRO A 22 10.53 -15.73 -1.41
C PRO A 22 11.52 -16.37 -2.38
N TYR A 23 11.45 -15.97 -3.66
CA TYR A 23 12.43 -16.35 -4.68
C TYR A 23 13.16 -15.12 -5.23
N LYS A 24 12.41 -14.19 -5.82
CA LYS A 24 12.86 -12.87 -6.30
C LYS A 24 12.01 -11.73 -5.75
N CYS A 25 11.31 -12.01 -4.66
CA CYS A 25 10.45 -11.07 -3.98
C CYS A 25 11.29 -10.23 -3.02
N GLU A 26 11.41 -8.93 -3.27
CA GLU A 26 12.05 -7.98 -2.33
C GLU A 26 11.12 -7.57 -1.18
N GLY A 27 9.95 -8.19 -1.10
CA GLY A 27 8.96 -7.98 -0.06
C GLY A 27 8.51 -9.28 0.59
N THR A 28 7.23 -9.39 0.90
CA THR A 28 6.67 -10.57 1.58
C THR A 28 5.82 -11.41 0.63
N CYS A 29 6.05 -12.73 0.60
CA CYS A 29 5.19 -13.65 -0.13
C CYS A 29 3.98 -14.06 0.71
N LEU A 30 2.77 -13.92 0.17
CA LEU A 30 1.50 -14.25 0.83
C LEU A 30 0.68 -15.20 -0.05
N GLY A 31 -0.13 -16.07 0.56
CA GLY A 31 -0.96 -17.03 -0.19
C GLY A 31 -2.13 -16.40 -0.96
N LYS A 32 -2.48 -15.14 -0.67
CA LYS A 32 -3.52 -14.40 -1.40
C LYS A 32 -3.20 -12.92 -1.51
N ALA A 33 -3.58 -12.33 -2.65
CA ALA A 33 -3.49 -10.90 -2.96
C ALA A 33 -4.23 -9.99 -1.96
N GLU A 34 -5.35 -10.45 -1.41
CA GLU A 34 -6.15 -9.68 -0.43
C GLU A 34 -5.43 -9.45 0.90
N ASN A 35 -4.48 -10.32 1.26
CA ASN A 35 -3.69 -10.18 2.49
C ASN A 35 -2.58 -9.13 2.36
N CYS A 36 -2.38 -8.60 1.16
CA CYS A 36 -1.37 -7.61 0.85
C CYS A 36 -1.81 -6.23 1.35
N LYS A 37 -1.19 -5.75 2.43
CA LYS A 37 -1.56 -4.52 3.15
C LYS A 37 -1.55 -3.28 2.24
N SER A 38 -2.32 -2.26 2.64
CA SER A 38 -2.21 -0.90 2.10
C SER A 38 -0.76 -0.40 2.11
N GLY A 39 -0.41 0.36 1.07
CA GLY A 39 0.96 0.84 0.85
C GLY A 39 1.90 -0.21 0.25
N TYR A 40 1.40 -1.37 -0.18
CA TYR A 40 2.17 -2.41 -0.89
C TYR A 40 1.53 -2.70 -2.24
N LYS A 41 2.32 -2.86 -3.29
CA LYS A 41 1.89 -3.39 -4.59
C LYS A 41 2.06 -4.91 -4.67
N ILE A 42 1.35 -5.52 -5.61
CA ILE A 42 1.45 -6.94 -5.91
C ILE A 42 2.36 -7.13 -7.12
N GLU A 43 3.35 -8.00 -6.98
CA GLU A 43 4.13 -8.54 -8.08
C GLU A 43 3.89 -10.04 -8.21
N GLU A 44 3.35 -10.47 -9.34
CA GLU A 44 3.10 -11.87 -9.64
C GLU A 44 4.40 -12.60 -10.01
N ASN A 45 4.44 -13.92 -9.79
CA ASN A 45 5.54 -14.79 -10.21
C ASN A 45 6.93 -14.46 -9.59
N LYS A 46 6.97 -13.67 -8.51
CA LYS A 46 8.19 -13.37 -7.75
C LYS A 46 8.39 -14.27 -6.53
N CYS A 47 7.38 -15.05 -6.17
CA CYS A 47 7.45 -16.10 -5.15
C CYS A 47 7.74 -17.44 -5.82
N LEU A 48 8.36 -18.37 -5.08
CA LEU A 48 8.73 -19.68 -5.61
C LEU A 48 7.48 -20.53 -5.93
N ASP A 49 6.44 -20.34 -5.13
CA ASP A 49 5.19 -21.09 -5.20
C ASP A 49 4.17 -20.32 -6.06
N ARG A 50 3.58 -20.97 -7.08
CA ARG A 50 2.70 -20.33 -8.08
C ARG A 50 1.41 -19.76 -7.51
N ASP A 51 0.97 -20.28 -6.36
CA ASP A 51 -0.24 -19.83 -5.66
C ASP A 51 0.04 -18.69 -4.68
N CYS A 52 1.29 -18.18 -4.64
CA CYS A 52 1.70 -17.10 -3.76
C CYS A 52 2.01 -15.83 -4.56
N VAL A 53 1.72 -14.69 -3.95
CA VAL A 53 1.96 -13.37 -4.52
C VAL A 53 3.00 -12.61 -3.72
N CYS A 54 3.83 -11.80 -4.39
CA CYS A 54 4.81 -10.97 -3.72
C CYS A 54 4.22 -9.59 -3.43
N CYS A 55 4.27 -9.18 -2.17
CA CYS A 55 3.86 -7.87 -1.69
C CYS A 55 5.07 -6.99 -1.45
N VAL A 56 5.27 -6.00 -2.30
CA VAL A 56 6.40 -5.07 -2.24
C VAL A 56 5.91 -3.70 -1.76
N PRO A 57 6.59 -3.01 -0.83
CA PRO A 57 6.22 -1.65 -0.45
C PRO A 57 6.14 -0.73 -1.67
N CYS A 58 5.08 0.06 -1.76
CA CYS A 58 4.96 1.09 -2.79
C CYS A 58 6.00 2.19 -2.56
N SER A 59 6.67 2.58 -3.65
CA SER A 59 7.67 3.64 -3.61
C SER A 59 7.10 4.90 -4.26
N VAL A 60 7.19 6.02 -3.55
CA VAL A 60 6.76 7.33 -4.03
C VAL A 60 7.91 8.31 -3.98
N THR A 61 7.80 9.40 -4.74
CA THR A 61 8.78 10.49 -4.69
C THR A 61 8.84 11.11 -3.29
N ARG A 62 9.99 11.71 -2.95
CA ARG A 62 10.15 12.45 -1.70
C ARG A 62 9.14 13.61 -1.58
N LYS A 63 8.82 14.27 -2.70
CA LYS A 63 7.83 15.35 -2.78
C LYS A 63 6.44 14.90 -2.31
N CYS A 64 6.02 13.69 -2.69
CA CYS A 64 4.76 13.09 -2.21
C CYS A 64 4.67 13.13 -0.69
N LEU A 65 5.74 12.71 0.00
CA LEU A 65 5.80 12.65 1.47
C LEU A 65 5.89 14.04 2.10
N GLU A 66 6.63 14.96 1.49
CA GLU A 66 6.76 16.36 1.94
C GLU A 66 5.42 17.11 1.86
N GLU A 67 4.59 16.81 0.85
CA GLU A 67 3.23 17.34 0.70
C GLU A 67 2.18 16.58 1.55
N LYS A 68 2.63 15.83 2.56
CA LYS A 68 1.79 15.01 3.47
C LYS A 68 0.99 13.91 2.76
N GLY A 69 1.42 13.51 1.56
CA GLY A 69 0.88 12.36 0.86
C GLY A 69 1.40 11.04 1.42
N TYR A 70 0.83 9.93 0.95
CA TYR A 70 1.27 8.59 1.32
C TYR A 70 1.22 7.64 0.10
N PRO A 71 2.09 6.62 0.05
CA PRO A 71 2.08 5.63 -1.01
C PRO A 71 0.89 4.67 -0.87
N GLU A 72 0.25 4.33 -1.98
CA GLU A 72 -0.82 3.33 -2.02
C GLU A 72 -0.79 2.53 -3.32
N ARG A 73 -1.34 1.31 -3.31
CA ARG A 73 -1.53 0.53 -4.54
C ARG A 73 -2.52 1.22 -5.46
N SER A 74 -2.24 1.27 -6.76
CA SER A 74 -3.10 1.95 -7.74
C SER A 74 -4.53 1.41 -7.81
N THR A 75 -4.75 0.16 -7.41
CA THR A 75 -6.08 -0.48 -7.37
C THR A 75 -6.87 -0.16 -6.10
N ILE A 76 -6.25 0.45 -5.09
CA ILE A 76 -6.89 0.84 -3.82
C ILE A 76 -7.19 2.34 -3.89
N LYS A 77 -8.44 2.71 -3.59
CA LYS A 77 -8.84 4.11 -3.54
C LYS A 77 -8.13 4.81 -2.38
N CYS A 78 -7.65 6.03 -2.62
CA CYS A 78 -7.12 6.88 -1.56
C CYS A 78 -8.17 7.11 -0.45
N LYS A 79 -7.68 7.36 0.76
CA LYS A 79 -8.46 7.74 1.94
C LYS A 79 -9.24 9.01 1.64
N GLU A 80 -10.34 9.21 2.35
CA GLU A 80 -11.16 10.40 2.20
C GLU A 80 -10.35 11.70 2.39
N GLY A 81 -10.54 12.64 1.47
CA GLY A 81 -9.78 13.89 1.40
C GLY A 81 -8.38 13.76 0.78
N TYR A 82 -8.07 12.64 0.12
CA TYR A 82 -6.87 12.45 -0.67
C TYR A 82 -7.20 12.03 -2.11
N GLU A 83 -6.37 12.46 -3.06
CA GLU A 83 -6.45 12.18 -4.49
C GLU A 83 -5.20 11.45 -4.98
N ALA A 84 -5.39 10.51 -5.91
CA ALA A 84 -4.30 9.71 -6.45
C ALA A 84 -3.53 10.47 -7.54
N ASN A 85 -2.21 10.56 -7.37
CA ASN A 85 -1.27 11.07 -8.34
C ASN A 85 -0.33 9.93 -8.78
N ALA A 86 -0.55 9.40 -9.99
CA ALA A 86 0.23 8.29 -10.53
C ALA A 86 1.60 8.72 -11.09
N ALA A 87 1.83 10.02 -11.32
CA ALA A 87 3.09 10.51 -11.88
C ALA A 87 4.25 10.50 -10.85
N GLU A 88 3.92 10.39 -9.57
CA GLU A 88 4.86 10.51 -8.45
C GLU A 88 5.16 9.16 -7.77
N ALA A 89 4.85 8.03 -8.43
CA ALA A 89 5.01 6.67 -7.89
C ALA A 89 5.65 5.69 -8.88
N ASP A 90 6.14 4.56 -8.38
CA ASP A 90 6.59 3.43 -9.19
C ASP A 90 5.41 2.67 -9.84
N PRO A 91 5.65 1.84 -10.88
CA PRO A 91 4.58 1.11 -11.55
C PRO A 91 3.78 0.23 -10.59
N GLY A 92 2.44 0.39 -10.61
CA GLY A 92 1.51 -0.31 -9.72
C GLY A 92 1.17 0.44 -8.43
N CYS A 93 1.76 1.62 -8.22
CA CYS A 93 1.50 2.48 -7.07
C CYS A 93 1.01 3.86 -7.48
N VAL A 94 0.47 4.58 -6.51
CA VAL A 94 0.07 5.98 -6.61
C VAL A 94 0.53 6.72 -5.37
N CYS A 95 0.81 8.01 -5.52
CA CYS A 95 0.91 8.92 -4.38
C CYS A 95 -0.49 9.45 -4.06
N CYS A 96 -1.04 9.13 -2.90
CA CYS A 96 -2.28 9.74 -2.42
C CYS A 96 -1.96 11.06 -1.71
N GLN A 97 -2.31 12.19 -2.33
CA GLN A 97 -2.02 13.54 -1.81
C GLN A 97 -3.30 14.20 -1.27
N PRO A 98 -3.22 15.10 -0.27
CA PRO A 98 -4.38 15.83 0.20
C PRO A 98 -5.10 16.55 -0.95
N SER A 99 -6.41 16.37 -1.07
CA SER A 99 -7.23 17.08 -2.07
C SER A 99 -7.08 18.59 -1.91
N LYS A 100 -7.02 19.33 -3.03
CA LYS A 100 -6.89 20.80 -3.03
C LYS A 100 -8.01 21.51 -2.28
N SER A 101 -9.20 20.90 -2.17
CA SER A 101 -10.31 21.39 -1.35
C SER A 101 -9.97 21.47 0.14
N ARG A 102 -9.24 20.48 0.67
CA ARG A 102 -8.84 20.42 2.08
C ARG A 102 -7.60 21.27 2.39
N ALA A 103 -6.72 21.45 1.40
CA ALA A 103 -5.59 22.37 1.50
C ALA A 103 -6.06 23.83 1.64
N ARG A 104 -7.17 24.21 0.96
CA ARG A 104 -7.84 25.50 1.16
C ARG A 104 -8.45 25.62 2.56
N GLU A 105 -9.22 24.63 3.02
CA GLU A 105 -9.80 24.66 4.37
C GLU A 105 -8.75 24.82 5.48
N CYS A 106 -7.61 24.13 5.40
CA CYS A 106 -6.53 24.31 6.37
C CYS A 106 -5.80 25.66 6.23
N GLY A 107 -5.64 26.19 5.01
CA GLY A 107 -5.07 27.52 4.78
C GLY A 107 -5.96 28.62 5.35
N ASP A 108 -7.26 28.58 5.05
CA ASP A 108 -8.26 29.55 5.49
C ASP A 108 -8.41 29.54 7.04
N LEU A 109 -8.35 28.36 7.68
CA LEU A 109 -8.37 28.25 9.15
C LEU A 109 -7.10 28.79 9.83
N CYS A 110 -5.95 28.79 9.15
CA CYS A 110 -4.70 29.32 9.68
C CYS A 110 -4.66 30.86 9.56
N GLU A 111 -5.12 31.41 8.43
CA GLU A 111 -5.20 32.87 8.23
C GLU A 111 -6.20 33.55 9.18
N MET A 112 -7.33 32.91 9.49
CA MET A 112 -8.29 33.45 10.47
C MET A 112 -7.75 33.52 11.92
N LYS A 113 -6.74 32.73 12.27
CA LYS A 113 -6.09 32.80 13.60
C LYS A 113 -5.03 33.91 13.67
N LEU A 114 -4.41 34.27 12.55
CA LEU A 114 -3.40 35.34 12.48
C LEU A 114 -4.00 36.75 12.45
N MET A 115 -5.26 36.91 12.01
CA MET A 115 -5.96 38.21 12.03
C MET A 115 -6.66 38.53 13.38
N LYS A 116 -6.49 37.70 14.41
CA LYS A 116 -7.03 37.93 15.77
C LYS A 116 -5.95 38.17 16.84
N LEU A 117 -4.71 38.44 16.43
CA LEU A 117 -3.62 38.87 17.30
C LEU A 117 -3.26 40.33 17.03
#